data_AF-A0A3N9XFL5-F1
#
_entry.id   AF-A0A3N9XFL5-F1
#
_cell.length_a   1.000
_cell.length_b   1.000
_cell.length_c   1.000
_cell.angle_alpha   90.00
_cell.angle_beta   90.00
_cell.angle_gamma   90.00
#
_symmetry.space_group_name_H-M   'P 1'
#
loop_
_entity.id
_entity.type
_entity.pdbx_description
1 polymer ?
#
loop_
_entity_poly.entity_id
_entity_poly.type
_entity_poly.pdbx_seq_one_letter_code
_entity_poly.pdbx_strand_id
1 'polypeptide(L)' 'MSLTVPPTLLDAAERGPVDDEAFIACVRDSLPYAWATVSRVVAELEAGDAELADNVVPPPTDDDRGQLL' A
#
# COMPACT_ATOMS: atom_id res chain seq x y z
N MET A 1 7.54 5.99 -8.14
CA MET A 1 6.38 5.19 -8.58
C MET A 1 5.13 6.07 -8.55
N SER A 2 4.22 5.93 -9.50
CA SER A 2 2.91 6.58 -9.49
C SER A 2 1.82 5.53 -9.29
N LEU A 3 0.76 5.87 -8.56
CA LEU A 3 -0.43 5.02 -8.50
C LEU A 3 -1.00 4.82 -9.91
N THR A 4 -1.47 3.61 -10.21
CA THR A 4 -2.23 3.33 -11.43
C THR A 4 -3.68 3.71 -11.15
N VAL A 5 -3.97 5.01 -11.21
CA VAL A 5 -5.28 5.53 -10.84
C VAL A 5 -6.27 5.33 -11.99
N PRO A 6 -7.39 4.63 -11.78
CA PRO A 6 -8.44 4.51 -12.79
C PRO A 6 -9.00 5.90 -13.17
N PRO A 7 -9.23 6.19 -14.46
CA PRO A 7 -9.81 7.48 -14.88
C PRO A 7 -11.12 7.81 -14.18
N THR A 8 -11.98 6.82 -13.94
CA THR A 8 -13.25 6.98 -13.24
C THR A 8 -13.09 7.44 -11.79
N LEU A 9 -12.01 7.02 -11.12
CA LEU A 9 -11.69 7.44 -9.76
C LEU A 9 -11.15 8.87 -9.74
N LEU A 10 -10.34 9.26 -10.74
CA LEU A 10 -9.91 10.65 -10.93
C LEU A 10 -11.10 11.57 -11.18
N ASP A 11 -11.98 11.23 -12.12
CA ASP A 11 -13.18 12.01 -12.43
C ASP A 11 -14.09 12.16 -11.19
N ALA A 12 -14.16 11.14 -10.33
CA ALA A 12 -14.90 11.20 -9.08
C ALA A 12 -14.23 12.16 -8.07
N ALA A 13 -12.90 12.07 -7.92
CA ALA A 13 -12.12 12.94 -7.05
C ALA A 13 -12.21 14.42 -7.45
N GLU A 14 -12.29 14.73 -8.75
CA GLU A 14 -12.47 16.09 -9.23
C GLU A 14 -13.84 16.70 -8.84
N ARG A 15 -14.84 15.85 -8.63
CA ARG A 15 -16.21 16.26 -8.25
C ARG A 15 -16.44 16.33 -6.74
N GLY A 16 -15.49 15.84 -5.94
CA GLY A 16 -15.57 15.83 -4.48
C GLY A 16 -14.84 14.64 -3.86
N PRO A 17 -15.02 14.40 -2.55
CA PRO A 17 -14.42 13.25 -1.87
C PRO A 17 -14.79 11.93 -2.55
N VAL A 18 -13.79 11.07 -2.76
CA VAL A 18 -14.00 9.70 -3.20
C VAL A 18 -14.31 8.80 -2.00
N ASP A 19 -14.97 7.69 -2.30
CA ASP A 19 -15.19 6.65 -1.31
C ASP A 19 -13.86 6.00 -0.87
N ASP A 20 -13.71 5.78 0.44
CA ASP A 20 -12.49 5.24 1.03
C ASP A 20 -12.20 3.82 0.53
N GLU A 21 -13.22 2.98 0.34
CA GLU A 21 -13.05 1.62 -0.17
C GLU A 21 -12.49 1.64 -1.60
N ALA A 22 -13.03 2.53 -2.46
CA ALA A 22 -12.53 2.72 -3.82
C ALA A 22 -11.08 3.24 -3.85
N PHE A 23 -10.74 4.16 -2.95
CA PHE A 23 -9.37 4.68 -2.83
C PHE A 23 -8.39 3.61 -2.32
N ILE A 24 -8.76 2.89 -1.28
CA ILE A 24 -7.96 1.80 -0.70
C ILE A 24 -7.71 0.70 -1.74
N ALA A 25 -8.74 0.33 -2.52
CA ALA A 25 -8.59 -0.61 -3.62
C ALA A 25 -7.56 -0.12 -4.66
N CYS A 26 -7.65 1.15 -5.07
CA CYS A 26 -6.67 1.76 -5.99
C CYS A 26 -5.23 1.68 -5.45
N VAL A 27 -5.03 1.98 -4.16
CA VAL A 27 -3.71 1.90 -3.53
C VAL A 27 -3.20 0.46 -3.49
N ARG A 28 -4.02 -0.47 -2.99
CA ARG A 28 -3.68 -1.89 -2.88
C ARG A 28 -3.32 -2.50 -4.23
N ASP A 29 -4.11 -2.19 -5.26
CA ASP A 29 -3.91 -2.76 -6.60
C ASP A 29 -2.72 -2.12 -7.32
N SER A 30 -2.41 -0.84 -7.02
CA SER A 30 -1.26 -0.14 -7.59
C SER A 30 0.07 -0.50 -6.92
N LEU A 31 0.04 -0.83 -5.63
CA LEU A 31 1.23 -1.04 -4.79
C LEU A 31 1.14 -2.37 -4.02
N PRO A 32 1.01 -3.51 -4.71
CA PRO A 32 0.74 -4.80 -4.07
C PRO A 32 1.85 -5.24 -3.10
N TYR A 33 3.11 -4.94 -3.42
CA TYR A 33 4.25 -5.32 -2.56
C TYR A 33 4.34 -4.44 -1.31
N ALA A 34 4.16 -3.12 -1.46
CA ALA A 34 4.13 -2.22 -0.30
C ALA A 34 2.94 -2.55 0.62
N TRP A 35 1.77 -2.80 0.04
CA TRP A 35 0.58 -3.21 0.79
C TRP A 35 0.83 -4.49 1.60
N ALA A 36 1.38 -5.52 0.96
CA ALA A 36 1.72 -6.78 1.62
C ALA A 36 2.78 -6.59 2.72
N THR A 37 3.76 -5.73 2.49
CA THR A 37 4.82 -5.44 3.46
C THR A 37 4.27 -4.80 4.73
N VAL A 38 3.47 -3.74 4.60
CA VAL A 38 2.84 -3.08 5.76
C VAL A 38 1.88 -4.03 6.47
N SER A 39 1.05 -4.76 5.72
CA SER A 39 0.11 -5.74 6.29
C SER A 39 0.84 -6.80 7.12
N ARG A 40 1.97 -7.31 6.62
CA ARG A 40 2.79 -8.28 7.34
C ARG A 40 3.40 -7.67 8.61
N VAL A 41 4.02 -6.50 8.51
CA VAL A 41 4.67 -5.86 9.66
C VAL A 41 3.67 -5.53 10.76
N VAL A 42 2.48 -5.05 10.40
CA VAL A 42 1.39 -4.82 11.37
C VAL A 42 0.97 -6.13 12.03
N ALA A 43 0.78 -7.20 11.25
CA ALA A 43 0.43 -8.50 11.80
C ALA A 43 1.52 -9.07 12.73
N GLU A 44 2.80 -8.84 12.41
CA GLU A 44 3.93 -9.22 13.27
C GLU A 44 3.94 -8.44 14.59
N LEU A 45 3.63 -7.14 14.55
CA LEU A 45 3.51 -6.31 15.75
C LEU A 45 2.35 -6.76 16.63
N GLU A 46 1.19 -7.03 16.05
CA GLU A 46 -0.01 -7.45 16.78
C GLU A 46 0.11 -8.86 17.39
N ALA A 47 0.87 -9.75 16.75
CA ALA A 47 1.05 -11.13 17.21
C ALA A 47 2.18 -11.31 18.24
N GLY A 48 3.08 -10.33 18.35
CA GLY A 48 4.24 -10.38 19.25
C GLY A 48 4.06 -9.57 20.54
N ASP A 49 5.00 -9.74 21.46
CA ASP A 49 5.13 -8.91 22.68
C ASP A 49 6.11 -7.74 22.49
N ALA A 50 6.66 -7.58 21.28
CA ALA A 50 7.63 -6.54 20.99
C ALA A 50 6.94 -5.18 20.80
N GLU A 51 7.58 -4.10 21.27
CA GLU A 51 7.08 -2.74 21.08
C GLU A 51 7.18 -2.25 19.62
N LEU A 52 7.94 -2.97 18.78
CA LEU A 52 8.24 -2.63 17.39
C LEU A 52 8.37 -3.91 16.55
N ALA A 53 7.84 -3.87 15.32
CA ALA A 53 8.13 -4.84 14.27
C ALA A 53 8.78 -4.11 13.09
N ASP A 54 9.98 -4.54 12.70
CA ASP A 54 10.75 -3.93 11.62
C ASP A 54 10.65 -4.74 10.32
N ASN A 55 10.60 -4.04 9.18
CA ASN A 55 10.77 -4.68 7.89
C ASN A 55 12.26 -4.86 7.54
N VAL A 56 12.82 -6.04 7.85
CA VAL A 56 14.21 -6.39 7.50
C VAL A 56 14.34 -7.25 6.23
N VAL A 57 13.23 -7.50 5.53
CA VAL A 57 13.21 -8.30 4.32
C VAL A 57 13.44 -7.40 3.10
N PRO A 58 14.54 -7.59 2.36
CA PRO A 58 14.80 -6.78 1.18
C PRO A 58 13.79 -7.12 0.06
N PRO A 59 13.34 -6.11 -0.71
CA PRO A 59 12.54 -6.34 -1.90
C PRO A 59 13.29 -7.24 -2.90
N PRO A 60 12.63 -8.22 -3.52
CA PRO A 60 13.29 -9.17 -4.42
C PRO A 60 13.60 -8.56 -5.80
N THR A 61 12.93 -7.46 -6.16
CA THR A 61 13.09 -6.77 -7.44
C THR A 61 13.25 -5.25 -7.26
N ASP A 62 13.73 -4.59 -8.31
CA ASP A 62 13.84 -3.14 -8.38
C ASP A 62 12.46 -2.46 -8.37
N ASP A 63 11.47 -3.07 -9.01
CA ASP A 63 10.09 -2.58 -9.04
C ASP A 63 9.45 -2.66 -7.64
N ASP A 64 9.63 -3.79 -6.95
CA ASP A 64 9.15 -3.96 -5.57
C ASP A 64 9.85 -2.98 -4.62
N ARG A 65 11.15 -2.74 -4.81
CA ARG A 65 11.89 -1.71 -4.09
C ARG A 65 11.32 -0.33 -4.37
N GLY A 66 10.97 -0.04 -5.61
CA GLY A 66 10.36 1.23 -6.01
C GLY A 66 9.03 1.51 -5.31
N GLN A 67 8.30 0.50 -4.85
CA GLN A 67 7.05 0.69 -4.10
C GLN A 67 7.28 1.13 -2.63
N LEU A 68 8.50 1.02 -2.11
CA LEU A 68 8.86 1.40 -0.73
C LEU A 68 9.59 2.75 -0.62
N LEU A 69 9.73 3.49 -1.72
CA LEU A 69 10.49 4.75 -1.83
C LEU A 69 9.57 5.94 -2.11
#